data_AF-A0A3S4TYY2-F1
#
_entry.id   AF-A0A3S4TYY2-F1
#
_cell.length_a   1.000
_cell.length_b   1.000
_cell.length_c   1.000
_cell.angle_alpha   90.00
_cell.angle_beta   90.00
_cell.angle_gamma   90.00
#
_symmetry.space_group_name_H-M   'P 1'
#
loop_
_entity.id
_entity.type
_entity.pdbx_description
1 polymer ?
#
loop_
_entity_poly.entity_id
_entity_poly.type
_entity_poly.pdbx_seq_one_letter_code
_entity_poly.pdbx_strand_id
1 'polypeptide(L)'
;MIIGLLPNYAQIGIWAPILLCICRVGQGIGLGGEWGGAALVATENAPEGKRAWYGTFPQLGAPIGLFVANGTFFLVSYFWGQEALVEWAWRIPFISSVLLVFVGLYVRLTLHESHVFIEAEQKGKKLNAPVSVVFTKHLKPMVIGTFIMVATYSLFYIMTAFAQAYSRTAPNLSEAGHPLGLGIPANTFTGLLLISAIVFGIFISISGIYADKIGRRKWLIWVTLAIGVLGLSMPVFLQTAHQSAYSLSLSSVWQ
;
A
#
# COMPACT_ATOMS: atom_id res chain seq x y z
N MET A 1 -8.50 14.08 -1.63
CA MET A 1 -9.51 15.15 -1.79
C MET A 1 -9.64 15.67 -3.23
N ILE A 2 -8.66 16.38 -3.82
CA ILE A 2 -8.82 17.06 -5.13
C ILE A 2 -9.23 16.10 -6.28
N ILE A 3 -8.75 14.85 -6.26
CA ILE A 3 -9.15 13.83 -7.25
C ILE A 3 -10.67 13.60 -7.28
N GLY A 4 -11.35 13.66 -6.13
CA GLY A 4 -12.81 13.49 -6.06
C GLY A 4 -13.61 14.65 -6.68
N LEU A 5 -12.96 15.78 -6.95
CA LEU A 5 -13.55 16.98 -7.56
C LEU A 5 -13.24 17.08 -9.05
N LEU A 6 -12.41 16.19 -9.61
CA LEU A 6 -12.04 16.26 -11.02
C LEU A 6 -13.26 16.04 -11.94
N PRO A 7 -13.43 16.85 -12.99
CA PRO A 7 -14.42 16.63 -14.04
C PRO A 7 -14.13 15.34 -14.81
N ASN A 8 -15.16 14.69 -15.36
CA ASN A 8 -14.99 13.48 -16.14
C ASN A 8 -14.37 13.79 -17.52
N TYR A 9 -13.87 12.75 -18.19
CA TYR A 9 -13.33 12.86 -19.57
C TYR A 9 -14.32 13.52 -20.53
N ALA A 10 -15.62 13.25 -20.36
CA ALA A 10 -16.68 13.87 -21.16
C ALA A 10 -16.73 15.41 -21.05
N GLN A 11 -16.22 16.00 -19.97
CA GLN A 11 -16.30 17.44 -19.71
C GLN A 11 -15.03 18.19 -20.13
N ILE A 12 -13.84 17.60 -19.92
CA ILE A 12 -12.55 18.29 -20.13
C ILE A 12 -11.56 17.51 -21.01
N GLY A 13 -12.00 16.40 -21.61
CA GLY A 13 -11.20 15.59 -22.53
C GLY A 13 -9.89 15.10 -21.91
N ILE A 14 -8.80 15.24 -22.67
CA ILE A 14 -7.45 14.77 -22.29
C ILE A 14 -6.91 15.44 -21.02
N TRP A 15 -7.44 16.59 -20.62
CA TRP A 15 -7.01 17.26 -19.39
C TRP A 15 -7.42 16.51 -18.13
N ALA A 16 -8.48 15.70 -18.15
CA ALA A 16 -8.88 14.87 -17.02
C ALA A 16 -7.78 13.89 -16.56
N PRO A 17 -7.24 13.01 -17.44
CA PRO A 17 -6.15 12.11 -17.06
C PRO A 17 -4.84 12.86 -16.74
N ILE A 18 -4.54 13.98 -17.42
CA ILE A 18 -3.32 14.78 -17.13
C ILE A 18 -3.38 15.34 -15.70
N LEU A 19 -4.49 15.99 -15.33
CA LEU A 19 -4.67 16.54 -13.98
C LEU A 19 -4.69 15.44 -12.92
N LEU A 20 -5.27 14.28 -13.23
CA LEU A 20 -5.23 13.11 -12.36
C LEU A 20 -3.78 12.64 -12.12
N CYS A 21 -2.96 12.56 -13.18
CA CYS A 21 -1.55 12.21 -13.08
C CYS A 21 -0.77 13.21 -12.20
N ILE A 22 -0.98 14.51 -12.39
CA ILE A 22 -0.35 15.56 -11.57
C ILE A 22 -0.74 15.39 -10.10
N CYS A 23 -2.02 15.18 -9.82
CA CYS A 23 -2.52 14.93 -8.47
C CYS A 23 -1.86 13.69 -7.84
N ARG A 24 -1.67 12.61 -8.63
CA ARG A 24 -1.01 11.38 -8.16
C ARG A 24 0.47 11.59 -7.87
N VAL A 25 1.18 12.36 -8.68
CA VAL A 25 2.58 12.72 -8.42
C VAL A 25 2.69 13.51 -7.13
N GLY A 26 1.83 14.52 -6.94
CA GLY A 26 1.77 15.29 -5.69
C GLY A 26 1.49 14.44 -4.46
N GLN A 27 0.55 13.49 -4.57
CA GLN A 27 0.27 12.53 -3.49
C GLN A 27 1.46 11.62 -3.16
N GLY A 28 2.18 11.15 -4.19
CA GLY A 28 3.39 10.34 -3.99
C GLY A 28 4.50 11.09 -3.26
N ILE A 29 4.73 12.35 -3.64
CA ILE A 29 5.73 13.22 -2.98
C ILE A 29 5.33 13.48 -1.52
N GLY A 30 4.07 13.85 -1.28
CA GLY A 30 3.56 14.08 0.07
C GLY A 30 3.66 12.84 0.94
N LEU A 31 3.24 11.68 0.42
CA LEU A 31 3.32 10.40 1.13
C LEU A 31 4.77 10.06 1.51
N GLY A 32 5.71 10.23 0.58
CA GLY A 32 7.13 9.94 0.83
C GLY A 32 7.74 10.80 1.94
N GLY A 33 7.41 12.09 1.98
CA GLY A 33 7.88 13.01 3.02
C GLY A 33 7.30 12.69 4.40
N GLU A 34 5.98 12.52 4.49
CA GLU A 34 5.30 12.24 5.76
C GLU A 34 5.67 10.88 6.34
N TRP A 35 5.70 9.84 5.50
CA TRP A 35 5.95 8.47 5.93
C TRP A 35 7.36 8.32 6.50
N GLY A 36 8.37 8.88 5.83
CA GLY A 36 9.76 8.83 6.28
C GLY A 36 9.96 9.52 7.64
N GLY A 37 9.35 10.71 7.81
CA GLY A 37 9.38 11.44 9.08
C GLY A 37 8.68 10.68 10.21
N ALA A 38 7.48 10.16 9.97
CA ALA A 38 6.73 9.38 10.97
C ALA A 38 7.46 8.10 11.39
N ALA A 39 8.07 7.38 10.44
CA ALA A 39 8.88 6.20 10.73
C ALA A 39 10.12 6.54 11.57
N LEU A 40 10.77 7.67 11.30
CA LEU A 40 11.91 8.13 12.07
C LEU A 40 11.48 8.47 13.50
N VAL A 41 10.47 9.32 13.68
CA VAL A 41 9.96 9.72 14.99
C VAL A 41 9.51 8.52 15.81
N ALA A 42 8.80 7.57 15.20
CA ALA A 42 8.35 6.35 15.90
C ALA A 42 9.53 5.49 16.37
N THR A 43 10.58 5.35 15.56
CA THR A 43 11.75 4.52 15.91
C THR A 43 12.73 5.20 16.85
N GLU A 44 12.82 6.53 16.82
CA GLU A 44 13.66 7.32 17.73
C GLU A 44 13.08 7.41 19.14
N ASN A 45 11.75 7.55 19.26
CA ASN A 45 11.05 7.59 20.56
C ASN A 45 10.76 6.20 21.13
N ALA A 46 11.22 5.13 20.46
CA ALA A 46 10.96 3.78 20.90
C ALA A 46 11.80 3.39 22.13
N PRO A 47 11.21 2.72 23.14
CA PRO A 47 11.94 2.16 24.26
C PRO A 47 12.95 1.11 23.82
N GLU A 48 13.95 0.88 24.67
CA GLU A 48 15.06 -0.01 24.37
C GLU A 48 14.58 -1.42 23.98
N GLY A 49 15.15 -1.97 22.91
CA GLY A 49 14.79 -3.27 22.37
C GLY A 49 13.43 -3.36 21.66
N LYS A 50 12.68 -2.25 21.48
CA LYS A 50 11.38 -2.25 20.78
C LYS A 50 11.33 -1.38 19.52
N ARG A 51 12.49 -1.02 18.97
CA ARG A 51 12.59 -0.09 17.83
C ARG A 51 11.88 -0.62 16.59
N ALA A 52 11.99 -1.92 16.28
CA ALA A 52 11.32 -2.47 15.10
C ALA A 52 9.80 -2.53 15.30
N TRP A 53 9.33 -2.90 16.49
CA TRP A 53 7.90 -2.91 16.81
C TRP A 53 7.27 -1.51 16.71
N TYR A 54 7.89 -0.48 17.28
CA TYR A 54 7.39 0.91 17.13
C TYR A 54 7.43 1.39 15.67
N GLY A 55 8.44 0.96 14.90
CA GLY A 55 8.51 1.23 13.47
C GLY A 55 7.39 0.60 12.64
N THR A 56 6.62 -0.36 13.20
CA THR A 56 5.45 -0.94 12.51
C THR A 56 4.21 -0.05 12.56
N PHE A 57 4.08 0.85 13.54
CA PHE A 57 2.86 1.66 13.68
C PHE A 57 2.58 2.54 12.46
N PRO A 58 3.56 3.26 11.88
CA PRO A 58 3.33 3.99 10.63
C PRO A 58 2.97 3.05 9.46
N GLN A 59 3.50 1.82 9.45
CA GLN A 59 3.21 0.83 8.42
C GLN A 59 1.79 0.25 8.51
N LEU A 60 1.21 0.19 9.71
CA LEU A 60 -0.19 -0.25 9.92
C LEU A 60 -1.20 0.71 9.27
N GLY A 61 -0.81 1.93 8.92
CA GLY A 61 -1.64 2.85 8.16
C GLY A 61 -2.10 2.26 6.82
N ALA A 62 -1.25 1.48 6.14
CA ALA A 62 -1.57 0.85 4.86
C ALA A 62 -2.69 -0.20 4.95
N PRO A 63 -2.61 -1.26 5.79
CA PRO A 63 -3.69 -2.23 5.93
C PRO A 63 -4.97 -1.61 6.50
N ILE A 64 -4.89 -0.69 7.46
CA ILE A 64 -6.07 -0.01 8.01
C ILE A 64 -6.75 0.83 6.93
N GLY A 65 -5.98 1.59 6.16
CA GLY A 65 -6.48 2.38 5.04
C GLY A 65 -7.12 1.51 3.96
N LEU A 66 -6.49 0.38 3.61
CA LEU A 66 -7.02 -0.59 2.65
C LEU A 66 -8.35 -1.18 3.15
N PHE A 67 -8.44 -1.51 4.43
CA PHE A 67 -9.65 -2.05 5.04
C PHE A 67 -10.80 -1.03 5.02
N VAL A 68 -10.56 0.19 5.50
CA VAL A 68 -11.56 1.26 5.52
C VAL A 68 -11.99 1.66 4.11
N ALA A 69 -11.05 1.72 3.16
CA ALA A 69 -11.37 2.03 1.76
C ALA A 69 -12.26 0.95 1.15
N ASN A 70 -11.85 -0.33 1.22
CA ASN A 70 -12.65 -1.43 0.69
C ASN A 70 -14.00 -1.57 1.39
N GLY A 71 -14.07 -1.35 2.71
CA GLY A 71 -15.31 -1.33 3.46
C GLY A 71 -16.25 -0.22 3.00
N THR A 72 -15.72 0.97 2.73
CA THR A 72 -16.49 2.09 2.17
C THR A 72 -16.99 1.77 0.77
N PHE A 73 -16.14 1.22 -0.10
CA PHE A 73 -16.56 0.78 -1.45
C PHE A 73 -17.66 -0.30 -1.40
N PHE A 74 -17.54 -1.23 -0.46
CA PHE A 74 -18.55 -2.28 -0.25
C PHE A 74 -19.88 -1.69 0.21
N LEU A 75 -19.88 -0.82 1.22
CA LEU A 75 -21.10 -0.15 1.70
C LEU A 75 -21.76 0.68 0.59
N VAL A 76 -20.96 1.46 -0.14
CA VAL A 76 -21.49 2.27 -1.25
C VAL A 76 -22.10 1.39 -2.34
N SER A 77 -21.45 0.28 -2.71
CA SER A 77 -21.97 -0.67 -3.69
C SER A 77 -23.25 -1.36 -3.20
N TYR A 78 -23.34 -1.66 -1.90
CA TYR A 78 -24.50 -2.31 -1.30
C TYR A 78 -25.73 -1.40 -1.29
N PHE A 79 -25.56 -0.11 -0.95
CA PHE A 79 -26.68 0.84 -0.86
C PHE A 79 -27.12 1.42 -2.21
N TRP A 80 -26.18 1.73 -3.11
CA TRP A 80 -26.48 2.45 -4.36
C TRP A 80 -26.31 1.60 -5.62
N GLY A 81 -25.80 0.38 -5.52
CA GLY A 81 -25.53 -0.49 -6.66
C GLY A 81 -24.23 -0.14 -7.41
N GLN A 82 -23.80 -1.07 -8.27
CA GLN A 82 -22.51 -0.99 -8.95
C GLN A 82 -22.48 0.09 -10.05
N GLU A 83 -23.62 0.38 -10.67
CA GLU A 83 -23.77 1.42 -11.69
C GLU A 83 -23.53 2.82 -11.10
N ALA A 84 -24.17 3.13 -9.96
CA ALA A 84 -23.97 4.39 -9.26
C ALA A 84 -22.52 4.57 -8.77
N LEU A 85 -21.84 3.47 -8.43
CA LEU A 85 -20.44 3.50 -8.03
C LEU A 85 -19.51 3.96 -9.15
N VAL A 86 -19.77 3.51 -10.38
CA VAL A 86 -18.99 3.93 -11.56
C VAL A 86 -19.31 5.37 -11.95
N GLU A 87 -20.57 5.77 -11.82
CA GLU A 87 -21.04 7.08 -12.28
C GLU A 87 -20.60 8.24 -11.36
N TRP A 88 -20.89 8.15 -10.06
CA TRP A 88 -20.67 9.27 -9.13
C TRP A 88 -20.24 8.85 -7.73
N ALA A 89 -20.68 7.70 -7.23
CA ALA A 89 -20.53 7.35 -5.82
C ALA A 89 -19.08 7.03 -5.43
N TRP A 90 -18.18 6.76 -6.40
CA TRP A 90 -16.74 6.70 -6.17
C TRP A 90 -16.17 7.99 -5.54
N ARG A 91 -16.83 9.15 -5.73
CA ARG A 91 -16.38 10.43 -5.14
C ARG A 91 -16.51 10.45 -3.62
N ILE A 92 -17.47 9.72 -3.05
CA ILE A 92 -17.76 9.69 -1.60
C ILE A 92 -16.50 9.30 -0.78
N PRO A 93 -15.84 8.15 -1.02
CA PRO A 93 -14.62 7.80 -0.29
C PRO A 93 -13.46 8.78 -0.48
N PHE A 94 -13.37 9.46 -1.64
CA PHE A 94 -12.33 10.47 -1.86
C PHE A 94 -12.59 11.76 -1.08
N ILE A 95 -13.84 12.16 -0.90
CA ILE A 95 -14.20 13.35 -0.13
C ILE A 95 -14.12 13.05 1.37
N SER A 96 -14.57 11.87 1.82
CA SER A 96 -14.46 11.46 3.22
C SER A 96 -13.01 11.40 3.72
N SER A 97 -12.03 11.21 2.82
CA SER A 97 -10.61 11.31 3.14
C SER A 97 -10.20 12.67 3.73
N VAL A 98 -10.99 13.74 3.58
CA VAL A 98 -10.71 15.03 4.21
C VAL A 98 -10.68 14.95 5.74
N LEU A 99 -11.51 14.09 6.33
CA LEU A 99 -11.53 13.86 7.77
C LEU A 99 -10.19 13.28 8.23
N LEU A 100 -9.63 12.34 7.47
CA LEU A 100 -8.31 11.76 7.74
C LEU A 100 -7.21 12.81 7.61
N VAL A 101 -7.32 13.75 6.68
CA VAL A 101 -6.38 14.88 6.54
C VAL A 101 -6.43 15.79 7.76
N PHE A 102 -7.62 16.14 8.26
CA PHE A 102 -7.75 16.95 9.48
C PHE A 102 -7.17 16.25 10.70
N VAL A 103 -7.43 14.94 10.86
CA VAL A 103 -6.84 14.14 11.94
C VAL A 103 -5.32 14.11 11.81
N GLY A 104 -4.79 13.88 10.62
CA GLY A 104 -3.35 13.90 10.36
C GLY A 104 -2.71 15.25 10.66
N LEU A 105 -3.38 16.35 10.28
CA LEU A 105 -2.93 17.71 10.58
C LEU A 105 -2.93 17.99 12.08
N TYR A 106 -4.00 17.61 12.78
CA TYR A 106 -4.11 17.77 14.23
C TYR A 106 -3.00 17.01 14.97
N VAL A 107 -2.77 15.74 14.61
CA VAL A 107 -1.70 14.92 15.19
C VAL A 107 -0.34 15.55 14.94
N ARG A 108 -0.10 16.06 13.72
CA ARG A 108 1.16 16.71 13.37
C ARG A 108 1.41 18.00 14.14
N LEU A 109 0.36 18.78 14.39
CA LEU A 109 0.43 20.00 15.21
C LEU A 109 0.63 19.70 16.71
N THR A 110 0.30 18.48 17.16
CA THR A 110 0.39 18.08 18.58
C THR A 110 1.68 17.31 18.90
N LEU A 111 2.32 16.72 17.88
CA LEU A 111 3.60 16.03 18.02
C LEU A 111 4.71 17.04 18.34
N HIS A 112 5.18 17.01 19.58
CA HIS A 112 6.36 17.75 20.00
C HIS A 112 7.60 17.10 19.36
N GLU A 113 8.56 17.91 18.90
CA GLU A 113 9.75 17.40 18.23
C GLU A 113 10.52 16.40 19.11
N SER A 114 11.09 15.36 18.47
CA SER A 114 11.87 14.31 19.13
C SER A 114 12.99 14.93 19.96
N HIS A 115 13.19 14.46 21.21
CA HIS A 115 14.29 14.90 22.08
C HIS A 115 15.66 14.81 21.38
N VAL A 116 15.82 13.85 20.47
CA VAL A 116 17.04 13.67 19.66
C VAL A 116 17.25 14.83 18.67
N PHE A 117 16.16 15.36 18.10
CA PHE A 117 16.20 16.50 17.19
C PHE A 117 16.52 17.79 17.94
N ILE A 118 15.90 17.99 19.11
CA ILE A 118 16.18 19.12 20.01
C ILE A 118 17.65 19.10 20.47
N GLU A 119 18.17 17.94 20.86
CA GLU A 119 19.57 17.81 21.31
C GLU A 119 20.56 18.01 20.15
N ALA A 120 20.22 17.60 18.92
CA ALA A 120 21.02 17.84 17.73
C ALA A 120 21.03 19.33 17.31
N GLU A 121 19.88 20.00 17.46
CA GLU A 121 19.73 21.44 17.25
C GLU A 121 20.55 22.24 18.28
N GLN A 122 20.46 21.88 19.55
CA GLN A 122 21.25 22.49 20.64
C GLN A 122 22.75 22.28 20.47
N LYS A 123 23.18 21.15 19.89
CA LYS A 123 24.60 20.86 19.57
C LYS A 123 25.09 21.53 18.28
N GLY A 124 24.29 22.38 17.63
CA GLY A 124 24.70 23.13 16.43
C GLY A 124 24.99 22.26 15.20
N LYS A 125 24.53 21.00 15.18
CA LYS A 125 24.77 20.06 14.07
C LYS A 125 23.77 20.24 12.91
N LYS A 126 23.35 21.48 12.62
CA LYS A 126 22.56 21.76 11.41
C LYS A 126 23.49 21.63 10.20
N LEU A 127 23.37 20.52 9.47
CA LEU A 127 24.03 20.36 8.17
C LEU A 127 23.32 21.29 7.18
N ASN A 128 24.04 22.27 6.62
CA ASN A 128 23.50 23.25 5.66
C ASN A 128 23.00 22.64 4.34
N ALA A 129 23.32 21.37 4.05
CA ALA A 129 22.83 20.64 2.88
C ALA A 129 22.69 19.13 3.17
N PRO A 130 21.65 18.71 3.93
CA PRO A 130 21.52 17.33 4.38
C PRO A 130 21.32 16.35 3.21
N VAL A 131 20.65 16.79 2.14
CA VAL A 131 20.39 15.96 0.95
C VAL A 131 21.68 15.64 0.18
N SER A 132 22.55 16.63 -0.06
CA SER A 132 23.80 16.40 -0.80
C SER A 132 24.77 15.49 -0.05
N VAL A 133 24.76 15.54 1.29
CA VAL A 133 25.56 14.65 2.14
C VAL A 133 25.11 13.19 2.00
N VAL A 134 23.80 12.92 1.88
CA VAL A 134 23.28 11.57 1.65
C VAL A 134 23.82 11.01 0.31
N PHE A 135 23.73 11.82 -0.75
CA PHE A 135 24.21 11.45 -2.09
C PHE A 135 25.74 11.40 -2.24
N THR A 136 26.52 11.91 -1.30
CA THR A 136 27.99 11.91 -1.39
C THR A 136 28.64 10.97 -0.39
N LYS A 137 28.12 10.89 0.84
CA LYS A 137 28.70 10.10 1.93
C LYS A 137 27.96 8.80 2.23
N HIS A 138 26.70 8.66 1.79
CA HIS A 138 25.84 7.52 2.15
C HIS A 138 25.17 6.81 0.96
N LEU A 139 25.76 6.92 -0.24
CA LEU A 139 25.24 6.26 -1.46
C LEU A 139 25.04 4.75 -1.31
N LYS A 140 26.01 4.04 -0.74
CA LYS A 140 25.94 2.57 -0.63
C LYS A 140 24.76 2.12 0.27
N PRO A 141 24.61 2.62 1.51
CA PRO A 141 23.41 2.34 2.32
C PRO A 141 22.11 2.75 1.63
N MET A 142 22.10 3.90 0.94
CA MET A 142 20.93 4.41 0.22
C MET A 142 20.50 3.44 -0.89
N VAL A 143 21.42 3.03 -1.77
CA VAL A 143 21.13 2.11 -2.88
C VAL A 143 20.66 0.75 -2.36
N ILE A 144 21.34 0.19 -1.35
CA ILE A 144 20.94 -1.09 -0.75
C ILE A 144 19.53 -0.99 -0.16
N GLY A 145 19.23 0.09 0.58
CA GLY A 145 17.91 0.34 1.12
C GLY A 145 16.83 0.45 0.04
N THR A 146 17.13 1.15 -1.06
CA THR A 146 16.22 1.28 -2.20
C THR A 146 15.89 -0.08 -2.81
N PHE A 147 16.87 -0.94 -3.07
CA PHE A 147 16.61 -2.27 -3.65
C PHE A 147 15.78 -3.18 -2.72
N ILE A 148 16.03 -3.12 -1.41
CA ILE A 148 15.22 -3.84 -0.41
C ILE A 148 13.75 -3.34 -0.45
N MET A 149 13.55 -2.03 -0.57
CA MET A 149 12.22 -1.44 -0.68
C MET A 149 11.54 -1.78 -2.00
N VAL A 150 12.28 -1.81 -3.12
CA VAL A 150 11.73 -2.20 -4.43
C VAL A 150 11.15 -3.60 -4.39
N ALA A 151 11.84 -4.58 -3.78
CA ALA A 151 11.32 -5.94 -3.64
C ALA A 151 10.01 -5.97 -2.82
N THR A 152 9.99 -5.23 -1.71
CA THR A 152 8.83 -5.16 -0.80
C THR A 152 7.61 -4.49 -1.47
N TYR A 153 7.81 -3.35 -2.11
CA TYR A 153 6.73 -2.61 -2.79
C TYR A 153 6.27 -3.31 -4.06
N SER A 154 7.16 -3.97 -4.79
CA SER A 154 6.76 -4.82 -5.93
C SER A 154 5.79 -5.90 -5.48
N LEU A 155 6.12 -6.64 -4.42
CA LEU A 155 5.22 -7.66 -3.88
C LEU A 155 3.90 -7.05 -3.41
N PHE A 156 3.94 -5.93 -2.69
CA PHE A 156 2.75 -5.23 -2.21
C PHE A 156 1.81 -4.85 -3.36
N TYR A 157 2.32 -4.24 -4.44
CA TYR A 157 1.49 -3.84 -5.58
C TYR A 157 1.00 -5.03 -6.41
N ILE A 158 1.79 -6.11 -6.51
CA ILE A 158 1.33 -7.35 -7.15
C ILE A 158 0.12 -7.91 -6.37
N MET A 159 0.20 -7.96 -5.04
CA MET A 159 -0.89 -8.51 -4.21
C MET A 159 -2.12 -7.60 -4.12
N THR A 160 -1.96 -6.27 -4.17
CA THR A 160 -3.06 -5.34 -3.91
C THR A 160 -3.70 -4.77 -5.17
N ALA A 161 -2.89 -4.38 -6.16
CA ALA A 161 -3.39 -3.74 -7.38
C ALA A 161 -3.53 -4.76 -8.53
N PHE A 162 -2.47 -5.52 -8.80
CA PHE A 162 -2.49 -6.48 -9.91
C PHE A 162 -3.46 -7.63 -9.63
N ALA A 163 -3.40 -8.25 -8.45
CA ALA A 163 -4.33 -9.34 -8.11
C ALA A 163 -5.79 -8.89 -8.19
N GLN A 164 -6.09 -7.64 -7.82
CA GLN A 164 -7.43 -7.05 -7.97
C GLN A 164 -7.85 -6.89 -9.42
N ALA A 165 -6.98 -6.32 -10.25
CA ALA A 165 -7.26 -6.14 -11.67
C ALA A 165 -7.44 -7.49 -12.37
N TYR A 166 -6.53 -8.43 -12.13
CA TYR A 166 -6.53 -9.76 -12.72
C TYR A 166 -7.77 -10.57 -12.29
N SER A 167 -8.12 -10.54 -11.01
CA SER A 167 -9.25 -11.33 -10.51
C SER A 167 -10.60 -10.86 -11.05
N ARG A 168 -10.77 -9.55 -11.25
CA ARG A 168 -12.02 -8.96 -11.77
C ARG A 168 -12.14 -9.00 -13.29
N THR A 169 -11.01 -9.11 -14.00
CA THR A 169 -11.03 -9.18 -15.48
C THR A 169 -11.70 -10.47 -15.90
N ALA A 170 -12.55 -10.41 -16.93
CA ALA A 170 -13.24 -11.58 -17.47
C ALA A 170 -12.23 -12.64 -17.92
N PRO A 171 -12.57 -13.94 -17.83
CA PRO A 171 -11.69 -15.05 -18.20
C PRO A 171 -11.63 -15.19 -19.73
N ASN A 172 -11.15 -14.14 -20.40
CA ASN A 172 -10.83 -14.15 -21.82
C ASN A 172 -9.41 -14.69 -22.00
N LEU A 173 -9.16 -15.40 -23.09
CA LEU A 173 -7.83 -15.87 -23.44
C LEU A 173 -7.10 -14.77 -24.24
N SER A 174 -5.83 -14.52 -23.91
CA SER A 174 -4.94 -13.76 -24.77
C SER A 174 -4.64 -14.53 -26.05
N GLU A 175 -4.10 -13.86 -27.08
CA GLU A 175 -3.66 -14.51 -28.33
C GLU A 175 -2.65 -15.65 -28.10
N ALA A 176 -1.93 -15.62 -26.97
CA ALA A 176 -1.00 -16.67 -26.52
C ALA A 176 -1.66 -17.81 -25.70
N GLY A 177 -2.99 -17.82 -25.58
CA GLY A 177 -3.73 -18.87 -24.85
C GLY A 177 -3.70 -18.74 -23.32
N HIS A 178 -3.24 -17.62 -22.77
CA HIS A 178 -3.24 -17.37 -21.32
C HIS A 178 -4.48 -16.61 -20.86
N PRO A 179 -5.11 -16.94 -19.72
CA PRO A 179 -6.26 -16.21 -19.19
C PRO A 179 -5.87 -14.79 -18.79
N LEU A 180 -6.62 -13.81 -19.27
CA LEU A 180 -6.49 -12.39 -18.95
C LEU A 180 -7.07 -12.03 -17.58
N GLY A 181 -7.90 -12.91 -17.00
CA GLY A 181 -8.43 -12.76 -15.66
C GLY A 181 -9.23 -13.96 -15.16
N LEU A 182 -9.77 -13.86 -13.95
CA LEU A 182 -10.49 -14.95 -13.27
C LEU A 182 -12.02 -14.79 -13.27
N GLY A 183 -12.56 -13.63 -13.65
CA GLY A 183 -14.01 -13.37 -13.66
C GLY A 183 -14.68 -13.38 -12.29
N ILE A 184 -13.93 -13.20 -11.21
CA ILE A 184 -14.46 -13.25 -9.84
C ILE A 184 -15.38 -12.03 -9.60
N PRO A 185 -16.60 -12.22 -9.07
CA PRO A 185 -17.49 -11.12 -8.74
C PRO A 185 -16.82 -10.09 -7.82
N ALA A 186 -17.07 -8.80 -8.09
CA ALA A 186 -16.40 -7.70 -7.40
C ALA A 186 -16.58 -7.75 -5.87
N ASN A 187 -17.75 -8.16 -5.39
CA ASN A 187 -18.05 -8.27 -3.96
C ASN A 187 -17.25 -9.39 -3.29
N THR A 188 -17.15 -10.56 -3.92
CA THR A 188 -16.37 -11.70 -3.42
C THR A 188 -14.90 -11.35 -3.29
N PHE A 189 -14.32 -10.72 -4.32
CA PHE A 189 -12.92 -10.30 -4.27
C PHE A 189 -12.67 -9.19 -3.24
N THR A 190 -13.63 -8.26 -3.09
CA THR A 190 -13.54 -7.21 -2.05
C THR A 190 -13.57 -7.82 -0.65
N GLY A 191 -14.38 -8.85 -0.41
CA GLY A 191 -14.36 -9.62 0.83
C GLY A 191 -13.01 -10.27 1.11
N LEU A 192 -12.39 -10.88 0.09
CA LEU A 192 -11.04 -11.44 0.20
C LEU A 192 -10.01 -10.36 0.54
N LEU A 193 -10.07 -9.18 -0.10
CA LEU A 193 -9.18 -8.06 0.22
C LEU A 193 -9.33 -7.57 1.66
N LEU A 194 -10.54 -7.55 2.22
CA LEU A 194 -10.77 -7.17 3.62
C LEU A 194 -10.09 -8.16 4.57
N ILE A 195 -10.21 -9.46 4.32
CA ILE A 195 -9.51 -10.50 5.09
C ILE A 195 -8.00 -10.34 4.92
N SER A 196 -7.51 -10.17 3.70
CA SER A 196 -6.09 -9.94 3.42
C SER A 196 -5.54 -8.70 4.13
N ALA A 197 -6.32 -7.62 4.25
CA ALA A 197 -5.90 -6.41 4.96
C ALA A 197 -5.71 -6.67 6.46
N ILE A 198 -6.59 -7.45 7.09
CA ILE A 198 -6.45 -7.86 8.50
C ILE A 198 -5.20 -8.72 8.68
N VAL A 199 -5.04 -9.74 7.84
CA VAL A 199 -3.85 -10.61 7.86
C VAL A 199 -2.58 -9.78 7.67
N PHE A 200 -2.58 -8.86 6.72
CA PHE A 200 -1.45 -7.97 6.47
C PHE A 200 -1.09 -7.12 7.70
N GLY A 201 -2.07 -6.53 8.38
CA GLY A 201 -1.85 -5.77 9.62
C GLY A 201 -1.31 -6.61 10.77
N ILE A 202 -1.83 -7.83 10.94
CA ILE A 202 -1.34 -8.78 11.96
C ILE A 202 0.12 -9.15 11.68
N PHE A 203 0.44 -9.53 10.43
CA PHE A 203 1.81 -9.92 10.06
C PHE A 203 2.80 -8.75 10.10
N ILE A 204 2.37 -7.52 9.81
CA ILE A 204 3.19 -6.32 10.04
C ILE A 204 3.59 -6.22 11.52
N SER A 205 2.62 -6.34 12.42
CA SER A 205 2.84 -6.23 13.87
C SER A 205 3.76 -7.34 14.39
N ILE A 206 3.48 -8.58 13.96
CA ILE A 206 4.29 -9.77 14.29
C ILE A 206 5.73 -9.58 13.79
N SER A 207 5.91 -9.12 12.56
CA SER A 207 7.23 -8.88 11.97
C SER A 207 8.06 -7.92 12.82
N GLY A 208 7.46 -6.86 13.38
CA GLY A 208 8.14 -5.95 14.30
C GLY A 208 8.68 -6.64 15.55
N ILE A 209 7.85 -7.48 16.19
CA ILE A 209 8.23 -8.21 17.41
C ILE A 209 9.38 -9.19 17.13
N TYR A 210 9.30 -9.95 16.03
CA TYR A 210 10.34 -10.91 15.68
C TYR A 210 11.63 -10.23 15.19
N ALA A 211 11.53 -9.10 14.50
CA ALA A 211 12.69 -8.30 14.10
C ALA A 211 13.48 -7.77 15.30
N ASP A 212 12.80 -7.39 16.37
CA ASP A 212 13.44 -6.97 17.63
C ASP A 212 14.09 -8.16 18.37
N LYS A 213 13.48 -9.36 18.35
CA LYS A 213 14.01 -10.56 19.03
C LYS A 213 15.18 -11.22 18.28
N ILE A 214 15.07 -11.43 16.97
CA ILE A 214 16.03 -12.19 16.14
C ILE A 214 17.15 -11.27 15.63
N GLY A 215 16.90 -9.96 15.62
CA GLY A 215 17.77 -8.95 15.07
C GLY A 215 17.35 -8.54 13.65
N ARG A 216 17.19 -7.24 13.46
CA ARG A 216 16.66 -6.60 12.24
C ARG A 216 17.33 -7.07 10.94
N ARG A 217 18.67 -7.17 10.92
CA ARG A 217 19.42 -7.60 9.71
C ARG A 217 19.13 -9.05 9.33
N LYS A 218 19.12 -9.96 10.31
CA LYS A 218 18.84 -11.38 10.08
C LYS A 218 17.42 -11.54 9.57
N TRP A 219 16.47 -10.92 10.25
CA TRP A 219 15.05 -10.95 9.87
C TRP A 219 14.82 -10.44 8.44
N LEU A 220 15.43 -9.31 8.08
CA LEU A 220 15.32 -8.74 6.73
C LEU A 220 15.84 -9.69 5.63
N ILE A 221 16.94 -10.41 5.89
CA ILE A 221 17.47 -11.40 4.94
C ILE A 221 16.49 -12.56 4.76
N TRP A 222 15.96 -13.12 5.85
CA TRP A 222 14.96 -14.19 5.81
C TRP A 222 13.71 -13.79 5.03
N VAL A 223 13.17 -12.59 5.28
CA VAL A 223 12.00 -12.08 4.57
C VAL A 223 12.31 -11.87 3.09
N THR A 224 13.47 -11.29 2.75
CA THR A 224 13.86 -11.08 1.35
C THR A 224 13.99 -12.40 0.58
N LEU A 225 14.57 -13.42 1.21
CA LEU A 225 14.64 -14.77 0.63
C LEU A 225 13.25 -15.38 0.44
N ALA A 226 12.36 -15.24 1.42
CA ALA A 226 10.99 -15.71 1.33
C ALA A 226 10.22 -15.02 0.18
N ILE A 227 10.41 -13.72 -0.01
CA ILE A 227 9.86 -12.98 -1.16
C ILE A 227 10.38 -13.54 -2.48
N GLY A 228 11.68 -13.84 -2.56
CA GLY A 228 12.28 -14.45 -3.75
C GLY A 228 11.68 -15.83 -4.07
N VAL A 229 11.53 -16.70 -3.07
CA VAL A 229 10.90 -18.02 -3.23
C VAL A 229 9.43 -17.90 -3.63
N LEU A 230 8.70 -16.95 -3.04
CA LEU A 230 7.32 -16.65 -3.43
C LEU A 230 7.24 -16.18 -4.88
N GLY A 231 8.14 -15.30 -5.30
CA GLY A 231 8.24 -14.82 -6.69
C GLY A 231 8.48 -15.96 -7.68
N LEU A 232 9.34 -16.92 -7.34
CA LEU A 232 9.61 -18.10 -8.17
C LEU A 232 8.44 -19.09 -8.22
N SER A 233 7.59 -19.13 -7.18
CA SER A 233 6.42 -20.02 -7.12
C SER A 233 5.15 -19.41 -7.72
N MET A 234 5.12 -18.11 -8.03
CA MET A 234 3.97 -17.44 -8.66
C MET A 234 3.43 -18.12 -9.92
N PRO A 235 4.26 -18.61 -10.87
CA PRO A 235 3.78 -19.31 -12.05
C PRO A 235 2.95 -20.57 -11.71
N VAL A 236 3.33 -21.28 -10.64
CA VAL A 236 2.61 -22.47 -10.18
C VAL A 236 1.24 -22.08 -9.64
N PHE A 237 1.16 -21.06 -8.78
CA PHE A 237 -0.11 -20.59 -8.22
C PHE A 237 -1.09 -20.11 -9.29
N LEU A 238 -0.60 -19.42 -10.32
CA LEU A 238 -1.44 -18.96 -11.44
C LEU A 238 -1.96 -20.13 -12.29
N GLN A 239 -1.17 -21.18 -12.48
CA GLN A 239 -1.59 -22.40 -13.18
C GLN A 239 -2.60 -23.25 -12.36
N THR A 240 -2.46 -23.32 -11.04
CA THR A 240 -3.39 -24.09 -10.19
C THR A 240 -4.72 -23.35 -9.99
N ALA A 241 -4.69 -22.02 -9.88
CA ALA A 241 -5.90 -21.20 -9.84
C ALA A 241 -6.71 -21.35 -11.15
N HIS A 242 -6.02 -21.49 -12.28
CA HIS A 242 -6.63 -21.81 -13.57
C HIS A 242 -7.39 -23.14 -13.51
N GLN A 243 -6.78 -24.24 -13.09
CA GLN A 243 -7.48 -25.54 -13.01
C GLN A 243 -8.70 -25.53 -12.07
N SER A 244 -8.59 -24.81 -10.94
CA SER A 244 -9.67 -24.71 -9.95
C SER A 244 -10.84 -23.83 -10.41
N ALA A 245 -10.58 -22.77 -11.17
CA ALA A 245 -11.62 -21.93 -11.75
C ALA A 245 -12.39 -22.65 -12.86
N TYR A 246 -11.72 -23.50 -13.64
CA TYR A 246 -12.36 -24.32 -14.68
C TYR A 246 -13.18 -25.48 -14.10
N SER A 247 -12.77 -26.07 -12.99
CA SER A 247 -13.57 -27.11 -12.33
C SER A 247 -14.84 -26.53 -11.67
N LEU A 248 -14.75 -25.34 -11.08
CA LEU A 248 -15.91 -24.61 -10.54
C LEU A 248 -16.90 -24.20 -11.65
N SER A 249 -16.42 -23.72 -12.80
CA SER A 249 -17.30 -23.38 -13.92
C SER A 249 -18.01 -24.61 -14.50
N LEU A 250 -17.31 -25.74 -14.64
CA LEU A 250 -17.91 -27.00 -15.08
C LEU A 250 -18.97 -27.50 -14.08
N SER A 251 -18.74 -27.40 -12.76
CA SER A 251 -19.76 -27.80 -11.77
C SER A 251 -21.03 -26.93 -11.78
N SER A 252 -20.92 -25.67 -12.20
CA SER A 252 -22.07 -24.75 -12.33
C SER A 252 -22.85 -24.90 -13.65
N VAL A 253 -22.30 -25.61 -14.63
CA VAL A 253 -22.97 -25.91 -15.91
C VAL A 253 -23.84 -27.18 -15.80
N TRP A 254 -23.68 -27.96 -14.73
CA TRP A 254 -24.44 -29.19 -14.46
C TRP A 254 -25.44 -29.06 -13.29
N GLN A 255 -25.77 -27.84 -12.85
CA GLN A 255 -26.88 -27.51 -11.95
C GLN A 255 -27.87 -26.58 -12.64
#